data_AF-A0A3D0J052-F1
#
_entry.id   AF-A0A3D0J052-F1
#
_cell.length_a   1.000
_cell.length_b   1.000
_cell.length_c   1.000
_cell.angle_alpha   90.00
_cell.angle_beta   90.00
_cell.angle_gamma   90.00
#
_symmetry.space_group_name_H-M   'P 1'
#
loop_
_entity.id
_entity.type
_entity.pdbx_description
1 polymer ?
#
loop_
_entity_poly.entity_id
_entity_poly.type
_entity_poly.pdbx_seq_one_letter_code
_entity_poly.pdbx_strand_id
1 'polypeptide(L)' 'MGNIVYFDLETQKSAAEVGGWGNIDRMGVSVAVLYHSQKAEYEVYLEKDVDRLISDLRRADLVVGFNVLRFDYTVL' A
#
# COMPACT_ATOMS: atom_id res chain seq x y z
N MET A 1 10.23 -17.84 11.22
CA MET A 1 10.25 -16.37 11.07
C MET A 1 8.82 -15.94 10.80
N GLY A 2 8.31 -14.86 11.41
CA GLY A 2 6.97 -14.34 11.08
C GLY A 2 6.88 -13.87 9.62
N ASN A 3 5.70 -13.80 9.05
CA ASN A 3 5.40 -13.23 7.74
C ASN A 3 5.43 -11.70 7.82
N ILE A 4 6.64 -11.12 7.81
CA ILE A 4 6.83 -9.67 7.80
C ILE A 4 6.89 -9.21 6.34
N VAL A 5 6.05 -8.22 6.01
CA VAL A 5 6.07 -7.55 4.70
C VAL A 5 6.42 -6.08 4.85
N TYR A 6 7.14 -5.54 3.89
CA TYR A 6 7.45 -4.12 3.82
C TYR A 6 6.64 -3.51 2.69
N PHE A 7 5.89 -2.45 3.00
CA PHE A 7 4.83 -1.93 2.17
C PHE A 7 5.02 -0.43 1.94
N ASP A 8 4.76 -0.04 0.70
CA ASP A 8 4.65 1.34 0.25
C ASP A 8 3.73 1.37 -0.98
N LEU A 9 3.01 2.47 -1.19
CA LEU A 9 2.26 2.71 -2.42
C LEU A 9 2.47 4.12 -2.97
N GLU A 10 2.28 4.23 -4.28
CA GLU A 10 2.27 5.48 -5.01
C GLU A 10 0.88 5.75 -5.57
N THR A 11 0.51 7.02 -5.63
CA THR A 11 -0.85 7.44 -5.98
C THR A 11 -1.00 7.91 -7.41
N GLN A 12 -2.21 7.77 -7.99
CA GLN A 12 -2.50 8.27 -9.34
C GLN A 12 -2.63 9.79 -9.41
N LYS A 13 -3.12 10.40 -8.32
CA LYS A 13 -3.39 11.84 -8.22
C LYS A 13 -2.64 12.41 -7.03
N SER A 14 -2.11 13.61 -7.20
CA SER A 14 -1.55 14.41 -6.11
C SER A 14 -2.62 14.95 -5.18
N ALA A 15 -2.21 15.40 -3.99
CA ALA A 15 -3.09 16.07 -3.04
C ALA A 15 -3.80 17.29 -3.67
N ALA A 16 -3.14 18.04 -4.56
CA ALA A 16 -3.74 19.20 -5.22
C ALA A 16 -4.90 18.81 -6.15
N GLU A 17 -4.76 17.71 -6.89
CA GLU A 17 -5.77 17.21 -7.83
C GLU A 17 -7.04 16.69 -7.14
N VAL A 18 -6.93 16.28 -5.87
CA VAL A 18 -8.08 15.81 -5.07
C VAL A 18 -8.67 16.89 -4.15
N GLY A 19 -8.10 18.11 -4.14
CA GLY A 19 -8.58 19.22 -3.31
C GLY A 19 -7.96 19.31 -1.91
N GLY A 20 -6.76 18.78 -1.74
CA GLY A 20 -5.93 18.86 -0.54
C GLY A 20 -5.80 17.53 0.22
N TRP A 21 -4.90 17.50 1.21
CA TRP A 21 -4.58 16.33 2.05
C TRP A 21 -5.75 15.78 2.89
N GLY A 22 -6.90 16.45 2.92
CA GLY A 22 -8.12 15.91 3.52
C GLY A 22 -8.86 14.89 2.65
N ASN A 23 -8.40 14.67 1.41
CA ASN A 23 -9.02 13.81 0.40
C ASN A 23 -8.07 12.66 -0.04
N ILE A 24 -7.28 12.11 0.87
CA ILE A 24 -6.26 11.08 0.56
C ILE A 24 -6.89 9.84 -0.08
N ASP A 25 -8.08 9.45 0.36
CA ASP A 25 -8.90 8.35 -0.18
C ASP A 25 -9.25 8.51 -1.67
N ARG A 26 -9.15 9.73 -2.20
CA ARG A 26 -9.46 10.05 -3.61
C ARG A 26 -8.22 10.03 -4.50
N MET A 27 -7.03 9.81 -3.93
CA MET A 27 -5.76 9.86 -4.65
C MET A 27 -5.54 8.64 -5.55
N GLY A 28 -6.16 7.49 -5.21
CA GLY A 28 -6.13 6.24 -5.99
C GLY A 28 -4.77 5.56 -6.04
N VAL A 29 -4.73 4.24 -6.19
CA VAL A 29 -3.48 3.47 -6.26
C VAL A 29 -2.93 3.48 -7.69
N SER A 30 -1.70 3.95 -7.87
CA SER A 30 -0.95 3.79 -9.13
C SER A 30 -0.20 2.47 -9.12
N VAL A 31 0.64 2.28 -8.10
CA VAL A 31 1.41 1.06 -7.88
C VAL A 31 1.62 0.87 -6.38
N ALA A 32 1.57 -0.36 -5.92
CA ALA A 32 1.95 -0.75 -4.57
C ALA A 32 2.97 -1.88 -4.64
N VAL A 33 3.87 -1.92 -3.65
CA VAL A 33 4.90 -2.96 -3.58
C VAL A 33 4.91 -3.57 -2.19
N LEU A 34 4.96 -4.90 -2.15
CA LEU A 34 5.33 -5.64 -0.95
C LEU A 34 6.70 -6.28 -1.14
N TYR A 35 7.60 -6.08 -0.18
CA TYR A 35 8.76 -6.96 -0.02
C TYR A 35 8.48 -8.01 1.05
N HIS A 36 8.56 -9.28 0.69
CA HIS A 36 8.31 -10.39 1.59
C HIS A 36 9.61 -10.92 2.19
N SER A 37 9.79 -10.74 3.49
CA SER A 37 11.00 -11.17 4.21
C SER A 37 11.28 -12.68 4.13
N GLN A 38 10.24 -13.52 4.05
CA GLN A 38 10.40 -14.98 4.03
C GLN A 38 10.96 -15.50 2.71
N LYS A 39 10.53 -14.91 1.59
CA LYS A 39 10.94 -15.32 0.23
C LYS A 39 12.03 -14.42 -0.37
N ALA A 40 12.34 -13.29 0.27
CA ALA A 40 13.26 -12.28 -0.23
C ALA A 40 12.89 -11.75 -1.62
N GLU A 41 11.58 -11.61 -1.89
CA GLU A 41 11.04 -11.19 -3.18
C GLU A 41 10.17 -9.95 -3.04
N TYR A 42 10.19 -9.14 -4.10
CA TYR A 42 9.26 -8.04 -4.30
C TYR A 42 8.04 -8.54 -5.08
N GLU A 43 6.89 -8.03 -4.69
CA GLU A 43 5.63 -8.28 -5.36
C GLU A 43 4.96 -6.95 -5.67
N VAL A 44 4.57 -6.78 -6.93
CA VAL A 44 4.02 -5.52 -7.46
C VAL A 44 2.52 -5.68 -7.67
N TYR A 45 1.77 -4.66 -7.26
CA TYR A 45 0.32 -4.59 -7.39
C TYR A 45 -0.03 -3.30 -8.13
N LEU A 46 -0.89 -3.41 -9.14
CA LEU A 46 -1.51 -2.26 -9.78
C LEU A 46 -2.91 -2.03 -9.18
N GLU A 47 -3.59 -0.97 -9.60
CA GLU A 47 -4.95 -0.65 -9.12
C GLU A 47 -5.93 -1.83 -9.21
N LYS A 48 -5.87 -2.60 -10.30
CA LYS A 48 -6.70 -3.80 -10.51
C LYS A 48 -6.41 -4.94 -9.52
N ASP A 49 -5.29 -4.89 -8.81
CA ASP A 49 -4.81 -5.92 -7.88
C ASP A 49 -5.05 -5.53 -6.41
N VAL A 50 -5.74 -4.42 -6.13
CA VAL A 50 -5.94 -3.87 -4.77
C VAL A 50 -6.59 -4.89 -3.82
N ASP A 51 -7.59 -5.66 -4.27
CA ASP A 51 -8.20 -6.70 -3.43
C ASP A 51 -7.18 -7.77 -2.98
N ARG A 52 -6.24 -8.11 -3.88
CA ARG A 52 -5.16 -9.07 -3.61
C ARG A 52 -4.13 -8.47 -2.66
N LEU A 53 -3.73 -7.21 -2.87
CA LEU A 53 -2.86 -6.46 -1.96
C LEU A 53 -3.44 -6.41 -0.55
N ILE A 54 -4.73 -6.07 -0.40
CA ILE A 54 -5.41 -6.01 0.90
C ILE A 54 -5.43 -7.40 1.56
N SER A 55 -5.69 -8.46 0.80
CA SER A 55 -5.61 -9.83 1.32
C SER A 55 -4.21 -10.18 1.84
N ASP A 56 -3.17 -9.83 1.10
CA ASP A 56 -1.78 -10.14 1.48
C ASP A 56 -1.32 -9.32 2.70
N LEU A 57 -1.69 -8.04 2.77
CA LEU A 57 -1.48 -7.19 3.95
C LEU A 57 -2.18 -7.73 5.20
N ARG A 58 -3.43 -8.22 5.07
CA ARG A 58 -4.19 -8.80 6.19
C ARG A 58 -3.65 -10.16 6.66
N ARG A 59 -2.89 -10.86 5.82
CA ARG A 59 -2.24 -12.14 6.14
C ARG A 59 -0.82 -11.99 6.70
N ALA A 60 -0.25 -10.79 6.61
CA ALA A 60 1.05 -10.51 7.22
C ALA A 60 0.95 -10.52 8.74
N ASP A 61 1.95 -11.08 9.40
CA ASP A 61 2.08 -10.98 10.87
C ASP A 61 2.47 -9.54 11.26
N LEU A 62 3.20 -8.84 10.39
CA LEU A 62 3.61 -7.46 10.55
C LEU A 62 3.76 -6.78 9.18
N VAL A 63 3.14 -5.61 9.04
CA VAL A 63 3.37 -4.70 7.91
C VAL A 63 4.29 -3.58 8.40
N VAL A 64 5.40 -3.38 7.71
CA VAL A 64 6.35 -2.29 7.96
C VAL A 64 6.28 -1.30 6.80
N GLY A 65 6.10 -0.03 7.09
CA GLY A 65 6.15 1.03 6.08
C GLY A 65 6.23 2.40 6.75
N PHE A 66 6.32 3.44 5.94
CA PHE A 66 6.38 4.82 6.43
C PHE A 66 5.00 5.48 6.34
N ASN A 67 4.50 6.02 7.46
CA ASN A 67 3.21 6.73 7.51
C ASN A 67 1.95 5.91 7.08
N VAL A 68 2.07 4.59 7.05
CA VAL A 68 1.06 3.64 6.56
C VAL A 68 -0.35 3.90 7.09
N LEU A 69 -0.49 4.18 8.39
CA LEU A 69 -1.80 4.36 9.02
C LEU A 69 -2.53 5.63 8.56
N ARG A 70 -1.80 6.71 8.26
CA ARG A 70 -2.41 8.01 7.92
C ARG A 70 -2.47 8.26 6.41
N PHE A 71 -1.71 7.50 5.63
CA PHE A 71 -1.59 7.71 4.20
C PHE A 71 -1.94 6.45 3.43
N ASP A 72 -1.06 5.45 3.37
CA ASP A 72 -1.21 4.29 2.49
C ASP A 72 -2.53 3.53 2.72
N TYR A 73 -2.89 3.27 3.97
CA TYR A 73 -4.18 2.64 4.32
C TYR A 73 -5.39 3.55 4.13
N THR A 74 -5.18 4.86 4.04
CA THR A 74 -6.27 5.80 3.70
C THR A 74 -6.48 5.87 2.19
N VAL A 75 -5.46 5.59 1.39
CA VAL A 75 -5.57 5.47 -0.07
C VAL A 75 -6.30 4.18 -0.49
N LEU A 76 -6.11 3.08 0.26
CA LEU A 76 -6.76 1.77 0.04
C LEU A 76 -8.22 1.74 0.56
#